data_AF-L0B033-F1
#
_entry.id   AF-L0B033-F1
#
_cell.length_a   1.000
_cell.length_b   1.000
_cell.length_c   1.000
_cell.angle_alpha   90.00
_cell.angle_beta   90.00
_cell.angle_gamma   90.00
#
_symmetry.space_group_name_H-M   'P 1'
#
loop_
_entity.id
_entity.type
_entity.pdbx_description
1 polymer ?
#
loop_
_entity_poly.entity_id
_entity_poly.type
_entity_poly.pdbx_seq_one_letter_code
_entity_poly.pdbx_strand_id
1 'polypeptide(L)'
;MTNPLPTVTINIQRSTNGGGQGPDTYTSGGSNQVKLTKEESPQGSGFVKLKHTSANETSGGPFNVKEVKYGHTTILDIKPDEPIKSLSVWYYFGDKSHNQPLLIEIRDKHGTYKYHETKGSATSWTSSGGDPQNSPLIGKDLEQKLEYLNCEYHKLVTLNLTESHSQTHQHGQPYCCDKHKGTRTGKVSVTGNKVASQIPYVKHHIDNGTEVSGIKYYLNAGSDDRKNITLDGSQFPISDVDSVYVFYCQRKPVLIHVESNGDPKVNKWLKRGNNDTWTKAPELDGVPDPENIKDCKDDKNFKELAKTLRKLNCESLEKCTRTLDPAHLGQNGVQREEVPAADLSDQVPDTESETKILLQATPTSETQPSPAAPEAKKEPFVSILTTGPALAGYVSSGTLAGSAATFFAGWKLYNRYKGDPWVRQI
;
A
#
# COMPACT_ATOMS: atom_id res chain seq x y z
N MET A 1 49.43 13.30 -21.01
CA MET A 1 48.71 12.13 -21.54
C MET A 1 47.58 11.83 -20.58
N THR A 2 46.32 11.88 -21.01
CA THR A 2 45.20 11.44 -20.17
C THR A 2 45.24 9.92 -20.10
N ASN A 3 45.34 9.35 -18.90
CA ASN A 3 45.24 7.90 -18.74
C ASN A 3 43.91 7.41 -19.34
N PRO A 4 43.92 6.34 -20.15
CA PRO A 4 42.69 5.83 -20.74
C PRO A 4 41.74 5.38 -19.62
N LEU A 5 40.45 5.65 -19.80
CA LEU A 5 39.44 5.21 -18.83
C LEU A 5 39.43 3.68 -18.71
N PRO A 6 39.28 3.13 -17.49
CA PRO A 6 39.18 1.69 -17.32
C PRO A 6 37.95 1.18 -18.07
N THR A 7 38.12 0.04 -18.74
CA THR A 7 37.06 -0.64 -19.48
C THR A 7 36.76 -1.96 -18.79
N VAL A 8 35.50 -2.19 -18.43
CA VAL A 8 35.08 -3.32 -17.60
C VAL A 8 33.82 -4.00 -18.15
N THR A 9 33.67 -5.28 -17.83
CA THR A 9 32.43 -6.05 -17.94
C THR A 9 31.64 -6.00 -16.62
N ILE A 10 30.37 -5.63 -16.66
CA ILE A 10 29.52 -5.63 -15.46
C ILE A 10 28.76 -6.96 -15.42
N ASN A 11 28.80 -7.68 -14.30
CA ASN A 11 27.97 -8.89 -14.13
C ASN A 11 26.92 -8.63 -13.06
N ILE A 12 25.67 -8.46 -13.47
CA ILE A 12 24.58 -8.08 -12.58
C ILE A 12 24.13 -9.23 -11.66
N GLN A 13 24.39 -10.49 -12.00
CA GLN A 13 24.08 -11.65 -11.12
C GLN A 13 25.00 -11.70 -9.89
N ARG A 14 26.17 -11.08 -9.97
CA ARG A 14 27.18 -11.16 -8.92
C ARG A 14 26.66 -10.56 -7.61
N SER A 15 27.01 -11.17 -6.48
CA SER A 15 26.83 -10.59 -5.15
C SER A 15 28.19 -10.26 -4.51
N THR A 16 28.17 -9.46 -3.45
CA THR A 16 29.28 -9.29 -2.51
C THR A 16 29.70 -10.64 -1.91
N ASN A 17 31.00 -10.80 -1.65
CA ASN A 17 31.56 -11.94 -0.93
C ASN A 17 30.80 -12.19 0.40
N GLY A 18 30.27 -13.40 0.57
CA GLY A 18 29.45 -13.77 1.73
C GLY A 18 27.99 -13.29 1.69
N GLY A 19 27.56 -12.60 0.63
CA GLY A 19 26.16 -12.19 0.42
C GLY A 19 25.67 -11.04 1.31
N GLY A 20 26.51 -10.53 2.21
CA GLY A 20 26.17 -9.47 3.16
C GLY A 20 26.16 -8.06 2.56
N GLN A 21 25.61 -7.10 3.30
CA GLN A 21 25.72 -5.68 2.98
C GLN A 21 27.18 -5.21 3.04
N GLY A 22 27.52 -4.20 2.24
CA GLY A 22 28.84 -3.59 2.23
C GLY A 22 29.56 -3.65 0.88
N PRO A 23 30.83 -3.22 0.84
CA PRO A 23 31.64 -3.19 -0.37
C PRO A 23 32.29 -4.55 -0.65
N ASP A 24 32.48 -4.83 -1.93
CA ASP A 24 33.30 -5.89 -2.49
C ASP A 24 33.98 -5.38 -3.76
N THR A 25 35.03 -6.07 -4.21
CA THR A 25 35.73 -5.72 -5.45
C THR A 25 35.93 -6.97 -6.27
N TYR A 26 35.79 -6.84 -7.58
CA TYR A 26 36.05 -7.94 -8.47
C TYR A 26 36.75 -7.57 -9.77
N THR A 27 37.58 -8.50 -10.23
CA THR A 27 38.27 -8.41 -11.51
C THR A 27 37.28 -8.65 -12.64
N SER A 28 37.30 -7.75 -13.62
CA SER A 28 36.41 -7.79 -14.75
C SER A 28 37.18 -7.89 -16.05
N GLY A 29 37.56 -9.13 -16.41
CA GLY A 29 38.21 -9.45 -17.68
C GLY A 29 39.46 -8.61 -17.97
N GLY A 30 40.59 -8.95 -17.35
CA GLY A 30 41.86 -8.22 -17.48
C GLY A 30 42.36 -7.71 -16.12
N SER A 31 43.09 -6.59 -16.11
CA SER A 31 43.61 -5.96 -14.87
C SER A 31 42.64 -4.97 -14.23
N ASN A 32 41.56 -4.57 -14.90
CA ASN A 32 40.60 -3.59 -14.39
C ASN A 32 39.65 -4.23 -13.35
N GLN A 33 39.40 -3.48 -12.27
CA GLN A 33 38.54 -3.91 -11.18
C GLN A 33 37.25 -3.07 -11.10
N VAL A 34 36.16 -3.71 -10.70
CA VAL A 34 34.87 -3.10 -10.41
C VAL A 34 34.61 -3.19 -8.91
N LYS A 35 34.28 -2.06 -8.30
CA LYS A 35 33.80 -2.00 -6.93
C LYS A 35 32.28 -2.20 -6.92
N LEU A 36 31.83 -3.19 -6.18
CA LEU A 36 30.43 -3.55 -5.98
C LEU A 36 30.03 -3.17 -4.55
N THR A 37 28.92 -2.46 -4.38
CA THR A 37 28.36 -2.21 -3.05
C THR A 37 26.94 -2.74 -2.97
N LYS A 38 26.63 -3.51 -1.92
CA LYS A 38 25.29 -4.01 -1.62
C LYS A 38 24.70 -3.26 -0.44
N GLU A 39 23.54 -2.65 -0.64
CA GLU A 39 22.81 -1.92 0.39
C GLU A 39 21.29 -2.12 0.24
N GLU A 40 20.52 -1.95 1.31
CA GLU A 40 19.07 -1.88 1.21
C GLU A 40 18.67 -0.47 0.75
N SER A 41 17.92 -0.36 -0.35
CA SER A 41 17.56 0.93 -0.93
C SER A 41 16.24 0.83 -1.72
N PRO A 42 15.19 1.57 -1.34
CA PRO A 42 15.11 2.48 -0.18
C PRO A 42 15.29 1.76 1.17
N GLN A 43 15.74 2.47 2.20
CA GLN A 43 15.98 1.85 3.51
C GLN A 43 14.69 1.26 4.10
N GLY A 44 14.77 0.04 4.63
CA GLY A 44 13.64 -0.71 5.15
C GLY A 44 12.66 -1.21 4.09
N SER A 45 12.86 -0.95 2.79
CA SER A 45 11.92 -1.37 1.74
C SER A 45 11.90 -2.87 1.46
N GLY A 46 12.93 -3.60 1.90
CA GLY A 46 13.18 -4.96 1.44
C GLY A 46 13.71 -5.00 0.00
N PHE A 47 14.05 -3.86 -0.61
CA PHE A 47 14.77 -3.85 -1.89
C PHE A 47 16.26 -3.72 -1.64
N VAL A 48 17.04 -4.50 -2.38
CA VAL A 48 18.49 -4.53 -2.32
C VAL A 48 19.03 -3.91 -3.59
N LYS A 49 19.91 -2.92 -3.42
CA LYS A 49 20.65 -2.26 -4.48
C LYS A 49 22.07 -2.79 -4.56
N LEU A 50 22.45 -3.24 -5.74
CA LEU A 50 23.82 -3.59 -6.11
C LEU A 50 24.37 -2.51 -7.03
N LYS A 51 25.34 -1.75 -6.54
CA LYS A 51 25.93 -0.63 -7.28
C LYS A 51 27.35 -0.94 -7.70
N HIS A 52 27.59 -0.85 -9.00
CA HIS A 52 28.88 -1.06 -9.66
C HIS A 52 29.54 0.29 -9.95
N THR A 53 30.79 0.44 -9.54
CA THR A 53 31.62 1.65 -9.75
C THR A 53 33.05 1.27 -10.13
N SER A 54 33.80 2.23 -10.68
CA SER A 54 35.24 2.05 -10.90
C SER A 54 35.98 1.85 -9.57
N ALA A 55 36.87 0.85 -9.51
CA ALA A 55 37.75 0.60 -8.37
C ALA A 55 39.10 1.35 -8.45
N ASN A 56 39.43 1.95 -9.59
CA ASN A 56 40.72 2.62 -9.82
C ASN A 56 40.78 4.04 -9.18
N GLU A 57 41.95 4.69 -9.26
CA GLU A 57 42.51 5.82 -8.45
C GLU A 57 41.58 6.98 -8.02
N THR A 58 40.39 7.13 -8.60
CA THR A 58 39.28 7.88 -7.99
C THR A 58 38.10 6.93 -7.87
N SER A 59 37.90 6.32 -6.70
CA SER A 59 36.74 5.46 -6.46
C SER A 59 35.46 6.25 -6.79
N GLY A 60 34.70 5.77 -7.79
CA GLY A 60 33.53 6.50 -8.32
C GLY A 60 33.80 7.43 -9.52
N GLY A 61 35.00 7.41 -10.11
CA GLY A 61 35.31 8.06 -11.37
C GLY A 61 34.65 7.37 -12.59
N PRO A 62 34.60 8.05 -13.75
CA PRO A 62 33.99 7.50 -14.95
C PRO A 62 34.76 6.29 -15.49
N PHE A 63 34.05 5.35 -16.12
CA PHE A 63 34.62 4.16 -16.72
C PHE A 63 33.79 3.69 -17.93
N ASN A 64 34.41 2.94 -18.83
CA ASN A 64 33.75 2.37 -19.99
C ASN A 64 33.16 1.00 -19.66
N VAL A 65 31.95 0.73 -20.15
CA VAL A 65 31.32 -0.60 -20.05
C VAL A 65 31.51 -1.31 -21.38
N LYS A 66 32.29 -2.40 -21.37
CA LYS A 66 32.47 -3.26 -22.55
C LYS A 66 31.18 -4.01 -22.86
N GLU A 67 30.62 -4.64 -21.85
CA GLU A 67 29.38 -5.41 -21.93
C GLU A 67 28.77 -5.57 -20.52
N VAL A 68 27.46 -5.78 -20.48
CA VAL A 68 26.72 -6.16 -19.27
C VAL A 68 26.34 -7.63 -19.40
N LYS A 69 26.54 -8.41 -18.34
CA LYS A 69 26.25 -9.85 -18.27
C LYS A 69 25.32 -10.18 -17.13
N TYR A 70 24.57 -11.25 -17.33
CA TYR A 70 23.92 -12.01 -16.27
C TYR A 70 24.57 -13.40 -16.24
N GLY A 71 25.42 -13.65 -15.25
CA GLY A 71 26.22 -14.88 -15.21
C GLY A 71 27.16 -14.96 -16.41
N HIS A 72 26.92 -15.94 -17.28
CA HIS A 72 27.67 -16.12 -18.53
C HIS A 72 27.00 -15.48 -19.76
N THR A 73 25.78 -14.98 -19.62
CA THR A 73 24.97 -14.48 -20.74
C THR A 73 25.16 -12.97 -20.90
N THR A 74 25.50 -12.51 -22.10
CA THR A 74 25.56 -11.07 -22.41
C THR A 74 24.15 -10.50 -22.59
N ILE A 75 23.88 -9.36 -21.95
CA ILE A 75 22.63 -8.63 -22.02
C ILE A 75 22.77 -7.57 -23.12
N LEU A 76 22.04 -7.74 -24.23
CA LEU A 76 22.14 -6.86 -25.39
C LEU A 76 21.37 -5.55 -25.23
N ASP A 77 20.31 -5.56 -24.40
CA ASP A 77 19.43 -4.41 -24.17
C ASP A 77 20.12 -3.28 -23.36
N ILE A 78 21.30 -3.54 -22.80
CA ILE A 78 22.01 -2.62 -21.91
C ILE A 78 23.44 -2.43 -22.41
N LYS A 79 23.63 -1.33 -23.14
CA LYS A 79 24.92 -0.94 -23.67
C LYS A 79 25.10 0.57 -23.54
N PRO A 80 25.81 1.04 -22.50
CA PRO A 80 26.15 2.46 -22.40
C PRO A 80 27.09 2.86 -23.55
N ASP A 81 26.68 3.84 -24.36
CA ASP A 81 27.50 4.37 -25.46
C ASP A 81 28.58 5.36 -24.98
N GLU A 82 28.42 5.87 -23.76
CA GLU A 82 29.35 6.81 -23.13
C GLU A 82 29.90 6.27 -21.81
N PRO A 83 31.05 6.77 -21.34
CA PRO A 83 31.55 6.48 -20.00
C PRO A 83 30.50 6.77 -18.92
N ILE A 84 30.42 5.89 -17.93
CA ILE A 84 29.47 5.98 -16.82
C ILE A 84 30.19 6.15 -15.49
N LYS A 85 29.54 6.77 -14.51
CA LYS A 85 30.00 6.84 -13.12
C LYS A 85 29.55 5.64 -12.30
N SER A 86 28.36 5.10 -12.59
CA SER A 86 27.84 3.91 -11.91
C SER A 86 26.74 3.20 -12.67
N LEU A 87 26.62 1.89 -12.44
CA LEU A 87 25.47 1.08 -12.81
C LEU A 87 24.90 0.43 -11.55
N SER A 88 23.66 0.77 -11.21
CA SER A 88 22.95 0.19 -10.06
C SER A 88 21.87 -0.77 -10.53
N VAL A 89 21.68 -1.87 -9.81
CA VAL A 89 20.64 -2.87 -10.07
C VAL A 89 19.85 -3.10 -8.78
N TRP A 90 18.53 -3.10 -8.87
CA TRP A 90 17.66 -3.41 -7.75
C TRP A 90 17.09 -4.81 -7.85
N TYR A 91 17.05 -5.48 -6.71
CA TYR A 91 16.47 -6.79 -6.48
C TYR A 91 15.51 -6.71 -5.31
N TYR A 92 14.55 -7.61 -5.27
CA TYR A 92 13.80 -7.87 -4.04
C TYR A 92 14.64 -8.73 -3.08
N PHE A 93 14.57 -8.50 -1.76
CA PHE A 93 15.46 -9.19 -0.80
C PHE A 93 15.29 -10.71 -0.75
N GLY A 94 14.10 -11.22 -1.09
CA GLY A 94 13.86 -12.67 -1.16
C GLY A 94 14.60 -13.34 -2.32
N ASP A 95 15.06 -12.55 -3.31
CA ASP A 95 15.84 -13.03 -4.45
C ASP A 95 17.33 -13.17 -4.08
N LYS A 96 17.63 -14.13 -3.20
CA LYS A 96 18.98 -14.38 -2.67
C LYS A 96 20.02 -14.70 -3.74
N SER A 97 19.57 -15.20 -4.89
CA SER A 97 20.41 -15.59 -6.04
C SER A 97 20.47 -14.51 -7.13
N HIS A 98 19.81 -13.37 -6.93
CA HIS A 98 19.75 -12.28 -7.90
C HIS A 98 19.20 -12.72 -9.27
N ASN A 99 18.22 -13.63 -9.30
CA ASN A 99 17.60 -14.18 -10.50
C ASN A 99 16.48 -13.31 -11.08
N GLN A 100 15.98 -12.36 -10.31
CA GLN A 100 14.82 -11.51 -10.58
C GLN A 100 15.21 -10.03 -10.40
N PRO A 101 16.12 -9.50 -11.25
CA PRO A 101 16.44 -8.08 -11.23
C PRO A 101 15.24 -7.27 -11.71
N LEU A 102 15.01 -6.13 -11.05
CA LEU A 102 13.83 -5.29 -11.27
C LEU A 102 14.15 -4.08 -12.14
N LEU A 103 15.10 -3.26 -11.68
CA LEU A 103 15.42 -1.97 -12.25
C LEU A 103 16.93 -1.81 -12.37
N ILE A 104 17.37 -1.24 -13.48
CA ILE A 104 18.75 -0.80 -13.68
C ILE A 104 18.77 0.71 -13.83
N GLU A 105 19.69 1.36 -13.12
CA GLU A 105 20.00 2.79 -13.22
C GLU A 105 21.43 2.95 -13.70
N ILE A 106 21.61 3.72 -14.76
CA ILE A 106 22.90 4.11 -15.29
C ILE A 106 23.09 5.60 -15.04
N ARG A 107 24.12 5.96 -14.28
CA ARG A 107 24.57 7.34 -14.10
C ARG A 107 25.73 7.62 -15.03
N ASP A 108 25.53 8.49 -16.02
CA ASP A 108 26.56 8.78 -17.01
C ASP A 108 27.69 9.71 -16.47
N LYS A 109 28.70 10.00 -17.30
CA LYS A 109 29.78 10.94 -16.97
C LYS A 109 29.29 12.37 -16.69
N HIS A 110 28.17 12.77 -17.29
CA HIS A 110 27.55 14.09 -17.14
C HIS A 110 26.70 14.21 -15.86
N GLY A 111 26.40 13.07 -15.22
CA GLY A 111 25.55 13.02 -14.04
C GLY A 111 24.05 12.89 -14.35
N THR A 112 23.68 12.54 -15.59
CA THR A 112 22.30 12.20 -15.94
C THR A 112 22.03 10.72 -15.68
N TYR A 113 20.74 10.38 -15.57
CA TYR A 113 20.26 9.07 -15.18
C TYR A 113 19.40 8.45 -16.29
N LYS A 114 19.72 7.22 -16.66
CA LYS A 114 18.94 6.38 -17.58
C LYS A 114 18.48 5.13 -16.85
N TYR A 115 17.25 4.72 -17.13
CA TYR A 115 16.64 3.57 -16.48
C TYR A 115 16.30 2.47 -17.49
N HIS A 116 16.49 1.23 -17.05
CA HIS A 116 16.05 0.04 -17.76
C HIS A 116 15.21 -0.82 -16.82
N GLU A 117 14.04 -1.21 -17.29
CA GLU A 117 13.06 -1.99 -16.54
C GLU A 117 13.06 -3.43 -17.02
N THR A 118 12.93 -4.36 -16.08
CA THR A 118 12.80 -5.77 -16.41
C THR A 118 11.57 -6.03 -17.27
N LYS A 119 11.68 -7.00 -18.19
CA LYS A 119 10.54 -7.61 -18.90
C LYS A 119 10.11 -8.93 -18.26
N GLY A 120 10.51 -9.16 -17.00
CA GLY A 120 10.26 -10.39 -16.24
C GLY A 120 11.30 -11.48 -16.45
N SER A 121 12.48 -11.14 -16.97
CA SER A 121 13.63 -12.04 -17.00
C SER A 121 14.92 -11.29 -16.70
N ALA A 122 15.94 -12.00 -16.24
CA ALA A 122 17.22 -11.37 -15.89
C ALA A 122 17.99 -10.80 -17.09
N THR A 123 17.63 -11.18 -18.31
CA THR A 123 18.35 -10.85 -19.54
C THR A 123 17.55 -9.99 -20.52
N SER A 124 16.30 -9.67 -20.22
CA SER A 124 15.45 -8.88 -21.13
C SER A 124 14.94 -7.62 -20.45
N TRP A 125 15.20 -6.48 -21.11
CA TRP A 125 15.03 -5.17 -20.54
C TRP A 125 14.34 -4.22 -21.52
N THR A 126 13.57 -3.28 -21.00
CA THR A 126 13.04 -2.13 -21.76
C THR A 126 13.73 -0.88 -21.25
N SER A 127 14.27 -0.06 -22.14
CA SER A 127 14.67 1.29 -21.72
C SER A 127 13.41 2.07 -21.31
N SER A 128 13.42 2.66 -20.13
CA SER A 128 12.38 3.59 -19.70
C SER A 128 12.42 4.80 -20.63
N GLY A 129 11.65 4.74 -21.73
CA GLY A 129 11.76 5.67 -22.85
C GLY A 129 11.41 7.10 -22.45
N GLY A 130 12.44 7.89 -22.15
CA GLY A 130 12.40 9.32 -21.90
C GLY A 130 13.79 9.93 -22.01
N ASP A 131 13.86 11.26 -22.03
CA ASP A 131 15.12 11.99 -21.98
C ASP A 131 15.89 11.61 -20.69
N PRO A 132 17.24 11.62 -20.72
CA PRO A 132 18.04 11.40 -19.54
C PRO A 132 17.60 12.33 -18.40
N GLN A 133 17.38 11.77 -17.22
CA GLN A 133 16.91 12.54 -16.08
C GLN A 133 18.07 13.26 -15.40
N ASN A 134 17.86 14.50 -14.98
CA ASN A 134 18.88 15.27 -14.24
C ASN A 134 18.93 14.92 -12.74
N SER A 135 18.04 14.06 -12.27
CA SER A 135 17.95 13.65 -10.87
C SER A 135 17.60 12.17 -10.79
N PRO A 136 18.13 11.43 -9.80
CA PRO A 136 17.80 10.04 -9.62
C PRO A 136 16.38 9.87 -9.07
N LEU A 137 15.77 8.73 -9.36
CA LEU A 137 14.60 8.23 -8.63
C LEU A 137 15.01 7.96 -7.17
N ILE A 138 14.30 8.57 -6.24
CA ILE A 138 14.54 8.44 -4.80
C ILE A 138 13.22 8.32 -4.04
N GLY A 139 13.31 7.89 -2.78
CA GLY A 139 12.17 7.85 -1.87
C GLY A 139 10.99 7.06 -2.43
N LYS A 140 9.80 7.64 -2.32
CA LYS A 140 8.53 7.03 -2.72
C LYS A 140 8.44 6.70 -4.21
N ASP A 141 9.03 7.50 -5.08
CA ASP A 141 8.95 7.28 -6.54
C ASP A 141 9.73 6.03 -6.94
N LEU A 142 10.95 5.86 -6.39
CA LEU A 142 11.74 4.64 -6.57
C LEU A 142 11.01 3.44 -5.97
N GLU A 143 10.47 3.58 -4.77
CA GLU A 143 9.75 2.49 -4.09
C GLU A 143 8.54 2.01 -4.91
N GLN A 144 7.69 2.94 -5.34
CA GLN A 144 6.51 2.63 -6.16
C GLN A 144 6.91 1.97 -7.47
N LYS A 145 8.03 2.40 -8.07
CA LYS A 145 8.54 1.77 -9.29
C LYS A 145 8.96 0.32 -9.06
N LEU A 146 9.67 0.04 -7.98
CA LEU A 146 10.11 -1.32 -7.65
C LEU A 146 8.92 -2.23 -7.28
N GLU A 147 7.95 -1.72 -6.54
CA GLU A 147 6.70 -2.44 -6.23
C GLU A 147 5.88 -2.74 -7.47
N TYR A 148 5.79 -1.78 -8.39
CA TYR A 148 5.15 -1.95 -9.68
C TYR A 148 5.76 -3.13 -10.45
N LEU A 149 7.10 -3.18 -10.53
CA LEU A 149 7.83 -4.23 -11.27
C LEU A 149 7.68 -5.61 -10.60
N ASN A 150 7.72 -5.66 -9.27
CA ASN A 150 7.43 -6.88 -8.50
C ASN A 150 6.02 -7.42 -8.79
N CYS A 151 5.01 -6.55 -8.75
CA CYS A 151 3.64 -6.93 -9.04
C CYS A 151 3.47 -7.40 -10.50
N GLU A 152 4.03 -6.67 -11.45
CA GLU A 152 3.84 -6.95 -12.88
C GLU A 152 4.48 -8.28 -13.30
N TYR A 153 5.73 -8.52 -12.88
CA TYR A 153 6.53 -9.60 -13.44
C TYR A 153 6.79 -10.77 -12.50
N HIS A 154 6.66 -10.55 -11.18
CA HIS A 154 7.06 -11.53 -10.17
C HIS A 154 5.90 -12.01 -9.28
N LYS A 155 4.68 -11.53 -9.52
CA LYS A 155 3.48 -11.85 -8.69
C LYS A 155 3.70 -11.57 -7.20
N LEU A 156 4.49 -10.55 -6.89
CA LEU A 156 4.82 -10.10 -5.54
C LEU A 156 4.10 -8.80 -5.24
N VAL A 157 3.45 -8.71 -4.07
CA VAL A 157 2.77 -7.49 -3.62
C VAL A 157 3.25 -6.99 -2.28
N THR A 158 3.47 -5.69 -2.18
CA THR A 158 3.66 -5.00 -0.90
C THR A 158 2.32 -4.44 -0.43
N LEU A 159 1.82 -4.91 0.71
CA LEU A 159 0.56 -4.42 1.28
C LEU A 159 0.77 -3.04 1.87
N ASN A 160 -0.05 -2.07 1.48
CA ASN A 160 -0.05 -0.73 2.07
C ASN A 160 -1.26 -0.56 2.99
N LEU A 161 -1.00 -0.63 4.28
CA LEU A 161 -2.00 -0.55 5.36
C LEU A 161 -2.20 0.88 5.85
N THR A 162 -1.77 1.90 5.13
CA THR A 162 -2.09 3.30 5.46
C THR A 162 -3.60 3.50 5.38
N GLU A 163 -4.22 4.03 6.44
CA GLU A 163 -5.69 4.12 6.53
C GLU A 163 -6.31 4.80 5.30
N SER A 164 -5.76 5.94 4.86
CA SER A 164 -6.27 6.66 3.68
C SER A 164 -6.13 5.86 2.38
N HIS A 165 -5.07 5.05 2.26
CA HIS A 165 -4.89 4.15 1.12
C HIS A 165 -5.97 3.06 1.16
N SER A 166 -6.15 2.42 2.32
CA SER A 166 -7.16 1.37 2.48
C SER A 166 -8.57 1.90 2.23
N GLN A 167 -8.93 3.09 2.74
CA GLN A 167 -10.22 3.76 2.47
C GLN A 167 -10.44 4.02 0.98
N THR A 168 -9.41 4.43 0.25
CA THR A 168 -9.49 4.67 -1.20
C THR A 168 -9.86 3.38 -1.96
N HIS A 169 -9.38 2.22 -1.48
CA HIS A 169 -9.59 0.93 -2.12
C HIS A 169 -10.81 0.15 -1.59
N GLN A 170 -11.34 0.49 -0.41
CA GLN A 170 -12.56 -0.14 0.16
C GLN A 170 -13.80 0.00 -0.74
N HIS A 171 -13.92 1.16 -1.39
CA HIS A 171 -14.99 1.46 -2.35
C HIS A 171 -14.45 1.53 -3.78
N GLY A 172 -13.19 1.13 -3.97
CA GLY A 172 -12.42 1.30 -5.19
C GLY A 172 -12.16 -0.02 -5.92
N GLN A 173 -11.27 0.05 -6.90
CA GLN A 173 -10.74 -1.14 -7.55
C GLN A 173 -9.65 -1.78 -6.68
N PRO A 174 -9.43 -3.10 -6.81
CA PRO A 174 -8.25 -3.76 -6.24
C PRO A 174 -6.96 -3.03 -6.60
N TYR A 175 -5.95 -3.10 -5.74
CA TYR A 175 -4.63 -2.49 -5.98
C TYR A 175 -3.56 -3.54 -6.21
N CYS A 176 -2.51 -3.15 -6.95
CA CYS A 176 -1.25 -3.90 -7.08
C CYS A 176 -0.22 -3.04 -7.83
N CYS A 177 -0.52 -2.67 -9.09
CA CYS A 177 0.30 -1.83 -9.96
C CYS A 177 -0.57 -1.15 -11.04
N ASP A 178 -0.03 -0.16 -11.76
CA ASP A 178 -0.79 0.63 -12.75
C ASP A 178 -1.33 -0.20 -13.92
N LYS A 179 -0.68 -1.31 -14.29
CA LYS A 179 -1.20 -2.23 -15.32
C LYS A 179 -2.57 -2.81 -14.94
N HIS A 180 -2.84 -2.91 -13.64
CA HIS A 180 -4.11 -3.38 -13.11
C HIS A 180 -5.06 -2.23 -12.72
N LYS A 181 -4.65 -0.96 -12.86
CA LYS A 181 -5.46 0.20 -12.49
C LYS A 181 -6.68 0.31 -13.38
N GLY A 182 -7.85 0.49 -12.76
CA GLY A 182 -9.12 0.54 -13.48
C GLY A 182 -9.62 -0.83 -13.98
N THR A 183 -8.91 -1.90 -13.66
CA THR A 183 -9.32 -3.29 -13.97
C THR A 183 -9.74 -4.00 -12.68
N ARG A 184 -10.51 -5.09 -12.81
CA ARG A 184 -10.83 -5.98 -11.69
C ARG A 184 -9.75 -7.05 -11.44
N THR A 185 -8.55 -6.89 -12.00
CA THR A 185 -7.48 -7.90 -11.93
C THR A 185 -6.31 -7.49 -11.03
N GLY A 186 -6.48 -6.43 -10.23
CA GLY A 186 -5.52 -6.11 -9.19
C GLY A 186 -5.49 -7.20 -8.12
N LYS A 187 -4.30 -7.47 -7.57
CA LYS A 187 -4.03 -8.64 -6.73
C LYS A 187 -4.45 -8.49 -5.27
N VAL A 188 -4.82 -7.29 -4.84
CA VAL A 188 -5.25 -7.04 -3.47
C VAL A 188 -6.57 -6.30 -3.48
N SER A 189 -7.61 -6.97 -3.00
CA SER A 189 -8.92 -6.38 -2.78
C SER A 189 -9.03 -5.87 -1.34
N VAL A 190 -9.80 -4.80 -1.12
CA VAL A 190 -9.96 -4.19 0.19
C VAL A 190 -11.42 -4.08 0.55
N THR A 191 -11.81 -4.53 1.74
CA THR A 191 -13.17 -4.39 2.27
C THR A 191 -13.14 -3.85 3.70
N GLY A 192 -14.16 -3.09 4.08
CA GLY A 192 -14.35 -2.61 5.44
C GLY A 192 -15.55 -3.32 6.08
N ASN A 193 -15.40 -3.74 7.33
CA ASN A 193 -16.49 -4.36 8.09
C ASN A 193 -16.26 -4.17 9.60
N LYS A 194 -17.11 -4.77 10.44
CA LYS A 194 -17.02 -4.68 11.90
C LYS A 194 -17.09 -6.07 12.54
N VAL A 195 -16.25 -6.30 13.55
CA VAL A 195 -16.35 -7.47 14.41
C VAL A 195 -17.59 -7.34 15.28
N ALA A 196 -18.48 -8.35 15.23
CA ALA A 196 -19.76 -8.35 15.93
C ALA A 196 -20.56 -7.02 15.77
N SER A 197 -20.49 -6.39 14.60
CA SER A 197 -21.09 -5.07 14.31
C SER A 197 -20.55 -3.89 15.15
N GLN A 198 -19.54 -4.09 16.00
CA GLN A 198 -19.00 -3.08 16.91
C GLN A 198 -17.65 -2.53 16.46
N ILE A 199 -16.66 -3.40 16.28
CA ILE A 199 -15.25 -2.98 16.16
C ILE A 199 -14.86 -2.93 14.67
N PRO A 200 -14.63 -1.74 14.09
CA PRO A 200 -14.28 -1.63 12.69
C PRO A 200 -12.91 -2.23 12.39
N TYR A 201 -12.83 -2.93 11.27
CA TYR A 201 -11.59 -3.43 10.69
C TYR A 201 -11.59 -3.24 9.17
N VAL A 202 -10.40 -3.32 8.59
CA VAL A 202 -10.21 -3.32 7.14
C VAL A 202 -9.50 -4.61 6.73
N LYS A 203 -10.10 -5.36 5.81
CA LYS A 203 -9.56 -6.60 5.27
C LYS A 203 -8.88 -6.31 3.94
N HIS A 204 -7.62 -6.68 3.84
CA HIS A 204 -6.89 -6.79 2.58
C HIS A 204 -6.86 -8.27 2.21
N HIS A 205 -7.59 -8.67 1.16
CA HIS A 205 -7.58 -10.03 0.65
C HIS A 205 -6.65 -10.12 -0.56
N ILE A 206 -5.77 -11.11 -0.55
CA ILE A 206 -4.71 -11.33 -1.54
C ILE A 206 -5.17 -12.43 -2.49
N ASP A 207 -5.07 -12.17 -3.79
CA ASP A 207 -5.45 -13.14 -4.82
C ASP A 207 -4.55 -14.37 -4.80
N ASN A 208 -5.16 -15.55 -4.99
CA ASN A 208 -4.46 -16.84 -5.02
C ASN A 208 -3.27 -16.84 -6.01
N GLY A 209 -2.15 -17.44 -5.60
CA GLY A 209 -0.90 -17.47 -6.35
C GLY A 209 -0.11 -16.15 -6.36
N THR A 210 -0.48 -15.20 -5.49
CA THR A 210 0.28 -13.96 -5.24
C THR A 210 1.00 -14.08 -3.90
N GLU A 211 2.28 -13.70 -3.87
CA GLU A 211 3.06 -13.68 -2.63
C GLU A 211 3.14 -12.27 -2.04
N VAL A 212 3.12 -12.18 -0.71
CA VAL A 212 3.30 -10.89 -0.02
C VAL A 212 4.80 -10.64 0.15
N SER A 213 5.34 -9.63 -0.52
CA SER A 213 6.76 -9.24 -0.43
C SER A 213 7.06 -8.30 0.74
N GLY A 214 6.04 -7.71 1.34
CA GLY A 214 6.18 -6.84 2.49
C GLY A 214 4.87 -6.21 2.91
N ILE A 215 4.88 -5.61 4.10
CA ILE A 215 3.74 -4.88 4.63
C ILE A 215 4.25 -3.54 5.15
N LYS A 216 3.64 -2.45 4.68
CA LYS A 216 4.02 -1.08 5.00
C LYS A 216 2.83 -0.21 5.39
N TYR A 217 3.12 0.89 6.06
CA TYR A 217 2.19 1.99 6.26
C TYR A 217 2.94 3.32 6.43
N TYR A 218 2.23 4.43 6.29
CA TYR A 218 2.73 5.77 6.57
C TYR A 218 1.87 6.38 7.69
N LEU A 219 2.51 7.07 8.65
CA LEU A 219 1.78 7.72 9.75
C LEU A 219 1.03 8.96 9.30
N ASN A 220 1.54 9.65 8.28
CA ASN A 220 0.94 10.83 7.69
C ASN A 220 0.81 10.61 6.18
N ALA A 221 -0.37 10.87 5.63
CA ALA A 221 -0.59 10.80 4.19
C ALA A 221 0.30 11.83 3.48
N GLY A 222 1.31 11.34 2.75
CA GLY A 222 2.29 12.19 2.05
C GLY A 222 3.66 12.31 2.73
N SER A 223 3.89 11.66 3.87
CA SER A 223 5.25 11.53 4.43
C SER A 223 6.03 10.44 3.70
N ASP A 224 7.35 10.63 3.60
CA ASP A 224 8.31 9.59 3.19
C ASP A 224 8.73 8.68 4.36
N ASP A 225 8.18 8.91 5.57
CA ASP A 225 8.42 8.10 6.78
C ASP A 225 7.67 6.77 6.71
N ARG A 226 8.12 5.93 5.78
CA ARG A 226 7.64 4.57 5.62
C ARG A 226 7.92 3.75 6.87
N LYS A 227 6.90 3.06 7.36
CA LYS A 227 7.01 2.08 8.43
C LYS A 227 6.78 0.69 7.89
N ASN A 228 7.59 -0.25 8.36
CA ASN A 228 7.47 -1.66 8.00
C ASN A 228 6.82 -2.45 9.12
N ILE A 229 6.05 -3.44 8.72
CA ILE A 229 5.60 -4.49 9.61
C ILE A 229 6.41 -5.74 9.31
N THR A 230 7.20 -6.15 10.30
CA THR A 230 7.85 -7.46 10.30
C THR A 230 6.92 -8.46 10.97
N LEU A 231 6.67 -9.60 10.31
CA LEU A 231 5.93 -10.68 10.94
C LEU A 231 6.89 -11.53 11.76
N ASP A 232 6.74 -11.52 13.08
CA ASP A 232 7.62 -12.28 13.96
C ASP A 232 7.65 -13.78 13.58
N GLY A 233 8.86 -14.30 13.37
CA GLY A 233 9.11 -15.65 12.90
C GLY A 233 8.83 -15.94 11.41
N SER A 234 8.56 -14.92 10.57
CA SER A 234 8.30 -15.11 9.13
C SER A 234 9.12 -14.12 8.29
N GLN A 235 9.90 -14.64 7.33
CA GLN A 235 10.61 -13.81 6.35
C GLN A 235 9.73 -13.64 5.13
N PHE A 236 9.64 -12.42 4.59
CA PHE A 236 9.05 -12.24 3.26
C PHE A 236 9.99 -12.87 2.18
N PRO A 237 9.46 -13.30 1.01
CA PRO A 237 8.05 -13.25 0.65
C PRO A 237 7.29 -14.34 1.39
N ILE A 238 6.04 -14.07 1.74
CA ILE A 238 5.18 -15.04 2.41
C ILE A 238 4.18 -15.52 1.37
N SER A 239 4.28 -16.80 1.03
CA SER A 239 3.31 -17.50 0.19
C SER A 239 2.04 -17.80 0.97
N ASP A 240 0.95 -18.02 0.24
CA ASP A 240 -0.34 -18.47 0.77
C ASP A 240 -0.96 -17.55 1.84
N VAL A 241 -0.59 -16.26 1.90
CA VAL A 241 -1.34 -15.28 2.69
C VAL A 241 -2.68 -15.07 2.01
N ASP A 242 -3.75 -15.36 2.72
CA ASP A 242 -5.12 -15.16 2.24
C ASP A 242 -5.57 -13.72 2.51
N SER A 243 -5.45 -13.31 3.77
CA SER A 243 -6.05 -12.05 4.23
C SER A 243 -5.23 -11.40 5.34
N VAL A 244 -5.12 -10.08 5.30
CA VAL A 244 -4.61 -9.25 6.38
C VAL A 244 -5.71 -8.31 6.85
N TYR A 245 -6.14 -8.50 8.09
CA TYR A 245 -7.11 -7.64 8.75
C TYR A 245 -6.38 -6.59 9.56
N VAL A 246 -6.84 -5.34 9.50
CA VAL A 246 -6.19 -4.20 10.14
C VAL A 246 -7.17 -3.41 10.98
N PHE A 247 -6.77 -3.11 12.21
CA PHE A 247 -7.50 -2.26 13.14
C PHE A 247 -6.76 -0.94 13.31
N TYR A 248 -7.51 0.17 13.18
CA TYR A 248 -6.98 1.53 13.22
C TYR A 248 -7.43 2.26 14.46
N CYS A 249 -6.50 3.00 15.08
CA CYS A 249 -6.79 3.92 16.18
C CYS A 249 -6.09 5.24 15.92
N GLN A 250 -6.84 6.34 16.00
CA GLN A 250 -6.34 7.67 15.63
C GLN A 250 -5.64 7.67 14.25
N ARG A 251 -6.26 7.00 13.26
CA ARG A 251 -5.78 6.87 11.88
C ARG A 251 -4.50 6.05 11.69
N LYS A 252 -4.05 5.35 12.73
CA LYS A 252 -2.83 4.55 12.71
C LYS A 252 -3.17 3.07 12.84
N PRO A 253 -2.54 2.17 12.06
CA PRO A 253 -2.69 0.75 12.30
C PRO A 253 -2.05 0.41 13.65
N VAL A 254 -2.78 -0.33 14.48
CA VAL A 254 -2.34 -0.71 15.84
C VAL A 254 -2.35 -2.22 16.09
N LEU A 255 -3.21 -2.95 15.37
CA LEU A 255 -3.36 -4.39 15.50
C LEU A 255 -3.67 -4.96 14.11
N ILE A 256 -3.05 -6.09 13.80
CA ILE A 256 -3.33 -6.85 12.57
C ILE A 256 -3.57 -8.32 12.90
N HIS A 257 -4.41 -8.96 12.09
CA HIS A 257 -4.51 -10.41 12.00
C HIS A 257 -4.07 -10.83 10.60
N VAL A 258 -3.10 -11.74 10.53
CA VAL A 258 -2.64 -12.32 9.26
C VAL A 258 -3.16 -13.75 9.20
N GLU A 259 -3.95 -14.03 8.16
CA GLU A 259 -4.47 -15.35 7.83
C GLU A 259 -3.75 -15.88 6.60
N SER A 260 -3.25 -17.10 6.71
CA SER A 260 -2.64 -17.85 5.62
C SER A 260 -3.32 -19.20 5.47
N ASN A 261 -3.45 -19.66 4.24
CA ASN A 261 -3.97 -21.00 3.89
C ASN A 261 -2.86 -22.04 3.70
N GLY A 262 -1.60 -21.68 3.97
CA GLY A 262 -0.45 -22.59 3.85
C GLY A 262 -0.46 -23.73 4.89
N ASP A 263 0.48 -24.65 4.75
CA ASP A 263 0.72 -25.73 5.73
C ASP A 263 2.11 -25.55 6.38
N PRO A 264 2.20 -25.23 7.69
CA PRO A 264 1.09 -25.08 8.64
C PRO A 264 0.31 -23.77 8.46
N LYS A 265 -1.00 -23.80 8.76
CA LYS A 265 -1.85 -22.61 8.71
C LYS A 265 -1.28 -21.51 9.62
N VAL A 266 -0.89 -20.38 9.04
CA VAL A 266 -0.38 -19.24 9.81
C VAL A 266 -1.54 -18.30 10.12
N ASN A 267 -2.06 -18.38 11.34
CA ASN A 267 -2.97 -17.38 11.92
C ASN A 267 -2.25 -16.66 13.04
N LYS A 268 -1.95 -15.37 12.83
CA LYS A 268 -1.15 -14.59 13.79
C LYS A 268 -1.78 -13.23 14.03
N TRP A 269 -1.99 -12.93 15.31
CA TRP A 269 -2.28 -11.59 15.79
C TRP A 269 -0.96 -10.86 16.10
N LEU A 270 -0.78 -9.67 15.53
CA LEU A 270 0.36 -8.80 15.81
C LEU A 270 -0.13 -7.42 16.23
N LYS A 271 0.50 -6.87 17.26
CA LYS A 271 0.22 -5.53 17.78
C LYS A 271 1.42 -4.61 17.61
N ARG A 272 1.14 -3.33 17.45
CA ARG A 272 2.14 -2.28 17.39
C ARG A 272 2.61 -1.90 18.79
N GLY A 273 3.92 -1.91 18.98
CA GLY A 273 4.61 -1.42 20.17
C GLY A 273 5.00 0.06 20.08
N ASN A 274 5.66 0.56 21.13
CA ASN A 274 5.95 1.98 21.34
C ASN A 274 6.92 2.58 20.29
N ASN A 275 7.73 1.77 19.63
CA ASN A 275 8.77 2.21 18.68
C ASN A 275 8.47 1.78 17.22
N ASP A 276 7.20 1.65 16.84
CA ASP A 276 6.78 1.07 15.55
C ASP A 276 7.26 -0.39 15.34
N THR A 277 7.69 -1.04 16.41
CA THR A 277 8.00 -2.48 16.40
C THR A 277 6.70 -3.26 16.47
N TRP A 278 6.58 -4.30 15.64
CA TRP A 278 5.42 -5.18 15.62
C TRP A 278 5.78 -6.49 16.29
N THR A 279 4.98 -6.89 17.28
CA THR A 279 5.20 -8.12 18.04
C THR A 279 3.93 -8.94 18.07
N LYS A 280 4.09 -10.25 18.33
CA LYS A 280 2.94 -11.13 18.55
C LYS A 280 2.08 -10.58 19.69
N ALA A 281 0.76 -10.70 19.56
CA ALA A 281 -0.20 -10.41 20.63
C ALA A 281 -0.59 -11.74 21.31
N PRO A 282 0.21 -12.26 22.27
CA PRO A 282 -0.07 -13.54 22.91
C PRO A 282 -1.40 -13.55 23.67
N GLU A 283 -1.90 -12.39 24.09
CA GLU A 283 -3.23 -12.26 24.68
C GLU A 283 -4.38 -12.60 23.73
N LEU A 284 -4.12 -12.66 22.42
CA LEU A 284 -5.07 -13.08 21.38
C LEU A 284 -4.75 -14.48 20.82
N ASP A 285 -3.89 -15.26 21.47
CA ASP A 285 -3.63 -16.63 21.05
C ASP A 285 -4.91 -17.48 21.19
N GLY A 286 -5.33 -18.12 20.10
CA GLY A 286 -6.58 -18.89 20.03
C GLY A 286 -7.83 -18.06 19.73
N VAL A 287 -7.73 -16.73 19.65
CA VAL A 287 -8.80 -15.87 19.14
C VAL A 287 -8.89 -16.05 17.62
N PRO A 288 -10.06 -16.43 17.06
CA PRO A 288 -10.21 -16.63 15.63
C PRO A 288 -10.09 -15.30 14.87
N ASP A 289 -10.06 -15.37 13.55
CA ASP A 289 -10.04 -14.17 12.70
C ASP A 289 -11.27 -13.26 12.95
N PRO A 290 -11.18 -11.98 12.55
CA PRO A 290 -12.25 -11.00 12.78
C PRO A 290 -13.62 -11.37 12.20
N GLU A 291 -13.67 -12.18 11.14
CA GLU A 291 -14.93 -12.58 10.52
C GLU A 291 -15.63 -13.67 11.35
N ASN A 292 -14.90 -14.45 12.13
CA ASN A 292 -15.42 -15.55 12.94
C ASN A 292 -15.81 -15.19 14.38
N ILE A 293 -15.71 -13.91 14.76
CA ILE A 293 -16.22 -13.38 16.05
C ILE A 293 -17.57 -12.70 15.81
N LYS A 294 -18.67 -13.37 16.19
CA LYS A 294 -20.04 -13.00 15.79
C LYS A 294 -20.86 -12.25 16.85
N ASP A 295 -20.53 -12.40 18.13
CA ASP A 295 -21.25 -11.75 19.24
C ASP A 295 -20.30 -10.86 20.05
N CYS A 296 -20.83 -9.82 20.68
CA CYS A 296 -20.09 -8.90 21.53
C CYS A 296 -20.43 -9.00 23.02
N LYS A 297 -21.56 -9.63 23.40
CA LYS A 297 -22.04 -9.59 24.79
C LYS A 297 -21.38 -10.67 25.65
N ASP A 298 -21.45 -11.92 25.22
CA ASP A 298 -20.96 -13.08 25.97
C ASP A 298 -19.83 -13.84 25.27
N ASP A 299 -19.33 -13.29 24.18
CA ASP A 299 -18.20 -13.84 23.45
C ASP A 299 -16.86 -13.48 24.13
N LYS A 300 -16.14 -14.53 24.57
CA LYS A 300 -14.81 -14.40 25.19
C LYS A 300 -13.79 -13.80 24.22
N ASN A 301 -13.83 -14.18 22.95
CA ASN A 301 -12.90 -13.72 21.92
C ASN A 301 -13.10 -12.22 21.64
N PHE A 302 -14.35 -11.77 21.56
CA PHE A 302 -14.67 -10.35 21.45
C PHE A 302 -14.15 -9.56 22.65
N LYS A 303 -14.38 -10.05 23.87
CA LYS A 303 -13.92 -9.40 25.10
C LYS A 303 -12.40 -9.25 25.13
N GLU A 304 -11.64 -10.27 24.75
CA GLU A 304 -10.17 -10.19 24.68
C GLU A 304 -9.68 -9.26 23.57
N LEU A 305 -10.31 -9.28 22.39
CA LEU A 305 -10.00 -8.33 21.30
C LEU A 305 -10.24 -6.88 21.72
N ALA A 306 -11.41 -6.59 22.29
CA ALA A 306 -11.78 -5.25 22.75
C ALA A 306 -10.84 -4.76 23.86
N LYS A 307 -10.50 -5.63 24.82
CA LYS A 307 -9.53 -5.34 25.89
C LYS A 307 -8.14 -5.05 25.34
N THR A 308 -7.70 -5.81 24.34
CA THR A 308 -6.38 -5.60 23.69
C THR A 308 -6.33 -4.25 22.98
N LEU A 309 -7.36 -3.92 22.21
CA LEU A 309 -7.46 -2.62 21.55
C LEU A 309 -7.50 -1.45 22.55
N ARG A 310 -8.24 -1.58 23.67
CA ARG A 310 -8.22 -0.55 24.74
C ARG A 310 -6.82 -0.33 25.31
N LYS A 311 -6.04 -1.40 25.51
CA LYS A 311 -4.63 -1.30 25.94
C LYS A 311 -3.73 -0.63 24.90
N LEU A 312 -4.12 -0.66 23.63
CA LEU A 312 -3.46 0.04 22.53
C LEU A 312 -3.98 1.49 22.35
N ASN A 313 -4.65 2.04 23.37
CA ASN A 313 -5.23 3.39 23.40
C ASN A 313 -6.37 3.60 22.38
N CYS A 314 -7.09 2.54 22.02
CA CYS A 314 -8.30 2.60 21.22
C CYS A 314 -9.52 2.78 22.13
N GLU A 315 -9.65 3.95 22.74
CA GLU A 315 -10.67 4.21 23.77
C GLU A 315 -12.07 4.42 23.20
N SER A 316 -12.18 4.75 21.91
CA SER A 316 -13.46 5.01 21.23
C SER A 316 -14.26 3.75 20.88
N LEU A 317 -13.90 2.58 21.43
CA LEU A 317 -14.67 1.36 21.25
C LEU A 317 -15.94 1.45 22.08
N GLU A 318 -17.08 1.66 21.40
CA GLU A 318 -18.41 1.67 22.02
C GLU A 318 -18.63 0.41 22.89
N LYS A 319 -19.41 0.57 23.97
CA LYS A 319 -19.92 -0.60 24.71
C LYS A 319 -20.75 -1.43 23.73
N CYS A 320 -20.68 -2.76 23.83
CA CYS A 320 -21.46 -3.68 23.00
C CYS A 320 -22.94 -3.24 22.95
N THR A 321 -23.34 -2.66 21.83
CA THR A 321 -24.72 -2.25 21.55
C THR A 321 -25.30 -3.25 20.58
N ARG A 322 -26.35 -3.99 20.95
CA ARG A 322 -27.04 -4.85 19.99
C ARG A 322 -27.62 -3.98 18.88
N THR A 323 -27.01 -4.03 17.71
CA THR A 323 -27.68 -3.59 16.48
C THR A 323 -28.49 -4.77 16.01
N LEU A 324 -29.82 -4.65 16.08
CA LEU A 324 -30.77 -5.60 15.51
C LEU A 324 -30.43 -5.76 14.01
N ASP A 325 -30.15 -7.00 13.56
CA ASP A 325 -29.79 -7.30 12.16
C ASP A 325 -31.05 -7.26 11.28
N PRO A 326 -31.26 -6.23 10.43
CA PRO A 326 -32.48 -6.12 9.65
C PRO A 326 -32.65 -7.24 8.62
N ALA A 327 -31.58 -7.96 8.26
CA ALA A 327 -31.61 -9.00 7.23
C ALA A 327 -32.17 -10.33 7.75
N HIS A 328 -32.04 -10.60 9.06
CA HIS A 328 -32.60 -11.79 9.70
C HIS A 328 -33.91 -11.43 10.40
N LEU A 329 -34.98 -11.38 9.61
CA LEU A 329 -36.35 -11.26 10.11
C LEU A 329 -36.63 -12.47 11.02
N GLY A 330 -36.82 -12.23 12.32
CA GLY A 330 -37.31 -13.24 13.26
C GLY A 330 -38.70 -13.76 12.85
N GLN A 331 -39.28 -14.68 13.63
CA GLN A 331 -40.66 -15.14 13.38
C GLN A 331 -41.62 -13.95 13.23
N ASN A 332 -42.30 -13.89 12.09
CA ASN A 332 -43.23 -12.82 11.69
C ASN A 332 -42.61 -11.42 11.46
N GLY A 333 -41.31 -11.33 11.12
CA GLY A 333 -40.71 -10.05 10.73
C GLY A 333 -40.29 -9.14 11.89
N VAL A 334 -40.38 -9.62 13.14
CA VAL A 334 -40.08 -8.84 14.35
C VAL A 334 -38.90 -9.48 15.07
N GLN A 335 -37.82 -8.72 15.27
CA GLN A 335 -36.78 -9.11 16.22
C GLN A 335 -37.25 -8.74 17.63
N ARG A 336 -37.37 -9.74 18.50
CA ARG A 336 -37.70 -9.56 19.93
C ARG A 336 -36.44 -9.79 20.74
N GLU A 337 -36.20 -8.89 21.70
CA GLU A 337 -35.17 -9.05 22.72
C GLU A 337 -35.87 -9.10 24.08
N GLU A 338 -35.72 -10.22 24.78
CA GLU A 338 -36.14 -10.32 26.17
C GLU A 338 -35.06 -9.67 27.04
N VAL A 339 -35.34 -8.46 27.51
CA VAL A 339 -34.50 -7.78 28.48
C VAL A 339 -34.81 -8.41 29.85
N PRO A 340 -33.81 -8.99 30.55
CA PRO A 340 -34.02 -9.47 31.91
C PRO A 340 -34.51 -8.31 32.77
N ALA A 341 -35.56 -8.54 33.56
CA ALA A 341 -36.02 -7.55 34.52
C ALA A 341 -34.85 -7.17 35.45
N ALA A 342 -34.74 -5.88 35.76
CA ALA A 342 -33.81 -5.42 36.78
C ALA A 342 -34.10 -6.19 38.09
N ASP A 343 -33.05 -6.54 38.83
CA ASP A 343 -33.19 -7.16 40.16
C ASP A 343 -33.81 -6.12 41.11
N LEU A 344 -35.07 -6.32 41.45
CA LEU A 344 -35.88 -5.43 42.29
C LEU A 344 -35.87 -5.91 43.75
N SER A 345 -34.69 -6.18 44.32
CA SER A 345 -34.56 -6.49 45.74
C SER A 345 -34.93 -5.32 46.68
N ASP A 346 -35.17 -4.12 46.12
CA ASP A 346 -35.57 -2.90 46.83
C ASP A 346 -37.07 -2.55 46.66
N GLN A 347 -37.94 -3.53 46.42
CA GLN A 347 -39.38 -3.28 46.40
C GLN A 347 -39.93 -3.00 47.81
N VAL A 348 -40.46 -1.79 47.99
CA VAL A 348 -41.38 -1.45 49.08
C VAL A 348 -42.69 -2.21 48.83
N PRO A 349 -43.29 -2.89 49.83
CA PRO A 349 -44.58 -3.56 49.65
C PRO A 349 -45.63 -2.55 49.15
N ASP A 350 -46.44 -2.96 48.17
CA ASP A 350 -47.61 -2.25 47.62
C ASP A 350 -47.41 -1.34 46.38
N THR A 351 -46.35 -1.54 45.57
CA THR A 351 -46.26 -0.89 44.25
C THR A 351 -46.33 -1.91 43.11
N GLU A 352 -47.41 -1.89 42.32
CA GLU A 352 -47.56 -2.75 41.13
C GLU A 352 -46.47 -2.42 40.11
N SER A 353 -45.59 -3.39 39.83
CA SER A 353 -44.46 -3.24 38.91
C SER A 353 -44.87 -3.62 37.48
N GLU A 354 -45.54 -2.72 36.77
CA GLU A 354 -45.65 -2.83 35.31
C GLU A 354 -44.47 -2.13 34.65
N THR A 355 -43.45 -2.87 34.21
CA THR A 355 -42.46 -2.33 33.27
C THR A 355 -42.11 -3.38 32.22
N LYS A 356 -43.05 -3.61 31.30
CA LYS A 356 -42.81 -4.34 30.06
C LYS A 356 -42.58 -3.32 28.94
N ILE A 357 -41.32 -2.90 28.74
CA ILE A 357 -40.97 -2.00 27.64
C ILE A 357 -40.90 -2.82 26.34
N LEU A 358 -41.88 -2.63 25.46
CA LEU A 358 -41.91 -3.22 24.12
C LEU A 358 -41.22 -2.25 23.15
N LEU A 359 -39.96 -2.50 22.79
CA LEU A 359 -39.28 -1.74 21.74
C LEU A 359 -39.70 -2.30 20.36
N GLN A 360 -40.69 -1.67 19.73
CA GLN A 360 -41.04 -1.91 18.32
C GLN A 360 -40.35 -0.86 17.46
N ALA A 361 -39.42 -1.29 16.61
CA ALA A 361 -38.94 -0.48 15.49
C ALA A 361 -39.67 -0.91 14.22
N THR A 362 -40.53 -0.04 13.69
CA THR A 362 -41.06 -0.17 12.33
C THR A 362 -40.00 0.31 11.34
N PRO A 363 -39.58 -0.51 10.36
CA PRO A 363 -38.72 -0.02 9.28
C PRO A 363 -39.52 0.96 8.42
N THR A 364 -39.09 2.23 8.38
CA THR A 364 -39.66 3.23 7.48
C THR A 364 -39.26 2.88 6.06
N SER A 365 -40.18 2.25 5.33
CA SER A 365 -40.08 2.10 3.88
C SER A 365 -40.49 3.41 3.23
N GLU A 366 -39.55 4.32 2.98
CA GLU A 366 -39.79 5.48 2.12
C GLU A 366 -39.79 5.03 0.67
N THR A 367 -40.97 4.72 0.14
CA THR A 367 -41.25 4.80 -1.29
C THR A 367 -42.71 5.19 -1.48
N GLN A 368 -42.96 6.47 -1.75
CA GLN A 368 -44.05 6.87 -2.64
C GLN A 368 -43.70 8.15 -3.42
N PRO A 369 -44.17 8.27 -4.68
CA PRO A 369 -43.75 9.29 -5.62
C PRO A 369 -44.52 10.59 -5.45
N SER A 370 -43.85 11.72 -5.63
CA SER A 370 -44.46 13.06 -5.63
C SER A 370 -45.08 13.39 -7.00
N PRO A 371 -46.21 14.12 -7.07
CA PRO A 371 -46.95 14.33 -8.31
C PRO A 371 -46.36 15.43 -9.21
N ALA A 372 -46.53 15.23 -10.52
CA ALA A 372 -46.08 16.13 -11.58
C ALA A 372 -46.91 17.41 -11.70
N ALA A 373 -46.26 18.52 -12.08
CA ALA A 373 -46.85 19.70 -12.71
C ALA A 373 -45.74 20.51 -13.44
N PRO A 374 -46.05 21.37 -14.43
CA PRO A 374 -46.15 21.04 -15.84
C PRO A 374 -45.00 21.61 -16.71
N GLU A 375 -44.91 21.10 -17.94
CA GLU A 375 -43.90 21.42 -18.97
C GLU A 375 -43.85 22.90 -19.37
N ALA A 376 -42.63 23.41 -19.55
CA ALA A 376 -42.34 24.65 -20.28
C ALA A 376 -41.32 24.38 -21.41
N LYS A 377 -41.85 24.38 -22.63
CA LYS A 377 -41.30 24.54 -23.99
C LYS A 377 -39.77 24.64 -24.18
N LYS A 378 -39.25 23.75 -25.04
CA LYS A 378 -37.96 23.85 -25.76
C LYS A 378 -38.03 24.88 -26.89
N GLU A 379 -36.92 25.58 -27.15
CA GLU A 379 -36.40 26.10 -28.44
C GLU A 379 -35.00 26.74 -28.15
N PRO A 380 -34.11 26.96 -29.14
CA PRO A 380 -32.78 26.35 -29.15
C PRO A 380 -31.62 27.30 -28.81
N PHE A 381 -30.51 26.71 -28.34
CA PHE A 381 -29.27 27.40 -28.00
C PHE A 381 -28.47 27.74 -29.27
N VAL A 382 -28.30 29.03 -29.55
CA VAL A 382 -27.40 29.54 -30.59
C VAL A 382 -26.01 29.72 -30.01
N SER A 383 -25.02 29.11 -30.66
CA SER A 383 -23.59 29.27 -30.43
C SER A 383 -23.11 30.66 -30.84
N ILE A 384 -22.45 31.41 -29.94
CA ILE A 384 -21.51 32.48 -30.32
C ILE A 384 -20.28 32.44 -29.39
N LEU A 385 -19.12 32.16 -30.00
CA LEU A 385 -17.78 32.44 -29.50
C LEU A 385 -17.51 33.95 -29.51
N THR A 386 -16.97 34.52 -28.43
CA THR A 386 -16.08 35.71 -28.48
C THR A 386 -15.21 35.82 -27.23
N THR A 387 -13.92 35.50 -27.42
CA THR A 387 -12.72 36.26 -27.03
C THR A 387 -12.77 37.31 -25.90
N GLY A 388 -11.82 37.18 -24.96
CA GLY A 388 -11.00 38.32 -24.52
C GLY A 388 -11.26 38.88 -23.10
N PRO A 389 -10.23 39.02 -22.24
CA PRO A 389 -10.36 39.38 -20.83
C PRO A 389 -10.20 40.89 -20.59
N ALA A 390 -10.78 41.41 -19.50
CA ALA A 390 -10.12 42.29 -18.52
C ALA A 390 -11.12 42.99 -17.57
N LEU A 391 -10.61 43.27 -16.36
CA LEU A 391 -11.10 44.21 -15.34
C LEU A 391 -12.31 43.73 -14.50
N ALA A 392 -12.50 44.11 -13.25
CA ALA A 392 -11.67 44.61 -12.16
C ALA A 392 -12.64 44.77 -10.98
N GLY A 393 -12.25 44.38 -9.76
CA GLY A 393 -12.76 45.01 -8.54
C GLY A 393 -14.00 44.41 -7.86
N TYR A 394 -13.94 44.51 -6.53
CA TYR A 394 -14.97 44.30 -5.52
C TYR A 394 -15.28 42.86 -5.07
N VAL A 395 -14.50 42.41 -4.08
CA VAL A 395 -15.00 41.45 -3.08
C VAL A 395 -15.31 42.24 -1.81
N SER A 396 -16.60 42.46 -1.58
CA SER A 396 -17.14 42.94 -0.32
C SER A 396 -16.97 41.88 0.76
N SER A 397 -16.35 42.26 1.87
CA SER A 397 -16.25 41.50 3.11
C SER A 397 -17.64 41.12 3.62
N GLY A 398 -17.98 39.83 3.53
CA GLY A 398 -19.14 39.21 4.19
C GLY A 398 -18.69 37.91 4.83
N THR A 399 -18.63 37.89 6.16
CA THR A 399 -18.35 36.71 6.97
C THR A 399 -19.47 35.68 6.79
N LEU A 400 -19.16 34.50 6.26
CA LEU A 400 -19.99 33.30 6.41
C LEU A 400 -19.09 32.05 6.38
N ALA A 401 -19.26 31.24 7.42
CA ALA A 401 -18.63 29.94 7.62
C ALA A 401 -18.94 28.99 6.44
N GLY A 402 -17.93 28.28 5.93
CA GLY A 402 -18.10 27.33 4.83
C GLY A 402 -16.80 26.82 4.21
N SER A 403 -15.89 26.29 5.02
CA SER A 403 -14.60 25.74 4.57
C SER A 403 -14.76 24.26 4.16
N ALA A 404 -14.97 23.97 2.86
CA ALA A 404 -14.72 22.62 2.31
C ALA A 404 -14.65 22.53 0.77
N ALA A 405 -15.30 23.42 0.02
CA ALA A 405 -15.50 23.18 -1.43
C ALA A 405 -14.39 23.71 -2.36
N THR A 406 -13.55 24.66 -1.92
CA THR A 406 -12.56 25.31 -2.81
C THR A 406 -11.24 24.54 -2.95
N PHE A 407 -10.94 23.60 -2.05
CA PHE A 407 -9.73 22.76 -2.17
C PHE A 407 -9.85 21.67 -3.25
N PHE A 408 -11.06 21.18 -3.55
CA PHE A 408 -11.25 20.12 -4.54
C PHE A 408 -11.19 20.61 -6.00
N ALA A 409 -11.57 21.87 -6.26
CA ALA A 409 -11.42 22.46 -7.59
C ALA A 409 -9.94 22.73 -7.92
N GLY A 410 -9.14 23.17 -6.94
CA GLY A 410 -7.70 23.38 -7.11
C GLY A 410 -6.92 22.09 -7.35
N TRP A 411 -7.22 21.01 -6.60
CA TRP A 411 -6.57 19.71 -6.77
C TRP A 411 -6.85 19.06 -8.15
N LYS A 412 -8.10 19.20 -8.64
CA LYS A 412 -8.49 18.65 -9.95
C LYS A 412 -7.93 19.45 -11.12
N LEU A 413 -7.70 20.76 -10.98
CA LEU A 413 -6.99 21.56 -11.98
C LEU A 413 -5.47 21.31 -11.96
N TYR A 414 -4.87 21.14 -10.78
CA TYR A 414 -3.44 20.84 -10.62
C TYR A 414 -3.04 19.52 -11.31
N ASN A 415 -3.85 18.47 -11.16
CA ASN A 415 -3.64 17.19 -11.85
C ASN A 415 -3.99 17.21 -13.35
N ARG A 416 -4.67 18.25 -13.84
CA ARG A 416 -4.97 18.42 -15.27
C ARG A 416 -3.91 19.23 -16.01
N TYR A 417 -3.16 20.09 -15.32
CA TYR A 417 -2.11 20.93 -15.90
C TYR A 417 -0.74 20.22 -15.98
N LYS A 418 -0.46 19.30 -15.05
CA LYS A 418 0.67 18.38 -15.13
C LYS A 418 0.18 17.09 -15.74
N GLY A 419 0.07 17.06 -17.07
CA GLY A 419 -0.07 15.80 -17.79
C GLY A 419 0.94 14.80 -17.24
N ASP A 420 0.47 13.61 -16.87
CA ASP A 420 1.29 12.51 -16.39
C ASP A 420 2.36 12.20 -17.46
N PRO A 421 3.66 12.37 -17.19
CA PRO A 421 4.71 12.24 -18.21
C PRO A 421 4.84 10.82 -18.77
N TRP A 422 4.04 9.87 -18.29
CA TRP A 422 4.13 8.45 -18.61
C TRP A 422 2.93 7.90 -19.41
N VAL A 423 1.97 8.73 -19.80
CA VAL A 423 0.84 8.27 -20.63
C VAL A 423 1.14 8.49 -22.11
N ARG A 424 1.44 7.40 -22.84
CA ARG A 424 1.34 7.40 -24.31
C ARG A 424 -0.09 7.12 -24.72
N GLN A 425 -0.68 8.04 -25.49
CA GLN A 425 -1.76 7.70 -26.41
C GLN A 425 -1.18 6.79 -27.49
N ILE A 426 -1.89 5.70 -27.78
CA ILE A 426 -1.62 4.77 -28.89
C ILE A 426 -2.08 5.43 -30.18
#